data_AF-A0A959WRF2-F1
#
_entry.id   AF-A0A959WRF2-F1
#
_cell.length_a   1.000
_cell.length_b   1.000
_cell.length_c   1.000
_cell.angle_alpha   90.00
_cell.angle_beta   90.00
_cell.angle_gamma   90.00
#
_symmetry.space_group_name_H-M   'P 1'
#
loop_
_entity.id
_entity.type
_entity.pdbx_description
1 polymer ?
#
loop_
_entity_poly.entity_id
_entity_poly.type
_entity_poly.pdbx_seq_one_letter_code
_entity_poly.pdbx_strand_id
1 'polypeptide(L)'
;SRALTALCDRSRGTALAGLAAALERSRRHGSPLARTLHEQASSLRADQRREVTERAARAAPKMQLAVALLLVPSVLLIVAAAIVAYSGSLLPGF
;
A
#
# COMPACT_ATOMS: atom_id res chain seq x y z
N SER A 1 -5.27 -20.16 -31.54
CA SER A 1 -3.90 -19.66 -31.37
C SER A 1 -3.69 -18.19 -31.77
N ARG A 2 -4.03 -17.71 -33.00
CA ARG A 2 -3.71 -16.33 -33.48
C ARG A 2 -4.04 -15.17 -32.51
N ALA A 3 -5.19 -15.21 -31.84
CA ALA A 3 -5.60 -14.14 -30.92
C ALA A 3 -4.76 -14.07 -29.62
N LEU A 4 -4.24 -15.21 -29.14
CA LEU A 4 -3.39 -15.27 -27.94
C LEU A 4 -1.98 -14.79 -28.24
N THR A 5 -1.43 -15.17 -29.40
CA THR A 5 -0.12 -14.71 -29.87
C THR A 5 -0.08 -13.19 -29.99
N ALA A 6 -1.10 -12.59 -30.64
CA ALA A 6 -1.21 -11.14 -30.76
C ALA A 6 -1.41 -10.42 -29.41
N LEU A 7 -1.90 -11.11 -28.37
CA LEU A 7 -2.03 -10.57 -27.02
C LEU A 7 -0.66 -10.56 -26.31
N CYS A 8 0.11 -11.64 -26.43
CA CYS A 8 1.47 -11.73 -25.90
C CYS A 8 2.40 -10.70 -26.53
N ASP A 9 2.31 -10.48 -27.85
CA ASP A 9 3.14 -9.51 -28.55
C ASP A 9 2.90 -8.07 -28.06
N ARG A 10 1.69 -7.76 -27.58
CA ARG A 10 1.34 -6.44 -27.03
C ARG A 10 1.68 -6.29 -25.54
N SER A 11 1.79 -7.38 -24.80
CA SER A 11 2.18 -7.36 -23.38
C SER A 11 3.67 -7.65 -23.24
N ARG A 12 4.49 -6.66 -22.92
CA ARG A 12 5.94 -6.79 -22.66
C ARG A 12 6.29 -7.56 -21.36
N GLY A 13 5.48 -8.54 -20.95
CA GLY A 13 5.62 -9.26 -19.68
C GLY A 13 5.59 -10.79 -19.85
N THR A 14 6.59 -11.47 -19.28
CA THR A 14 6.71 -12.94 -19.24
C THR A 14 5.50 -13.64 -18.61
N ALA A 15 4.77 -12.95 -17.73
CA ALA A 15 3.56 -13.47 -17.10
C ALA A 15 2.42 -13.77 -18.10
N LEU A 16 2.22 -12.91 -19.11
CA LEU A 16 1.16 -13.14 -20.11
C LEU A 16 1.51 -14.26 -21.09
N ALA A 17 2.80 -14.45 -21.38
CA ALA A 17 3.28 -15.57 -22.19
C ALA A 17 3.01 -16.92 -21.52
N GLY A 18 3.27 -17.03 -20.20
CA GLY A 18 2.96 -18.23 -19.42
C GLY A 18 1.46 -18.55 -19.41
N LEU A 19 0.62 -17.52 -19.22
CA LEU A 19 -0.84 -17.65 -19.24
C LEU A 19 -1.37 -18.11 -20.61
N ALA A 20 -0.89 -17.51 -21.70
CA ALA A 20 -1.28 -17.88 -23.06
C ALA A 20 -0.88 -19.32 -23.42
N ALA A 21 0.32 -19.75 -23.00
CA ALA A 21 0.78 -21.12 -23.21
C ALA A 21 -0.05 -22.13 -22.42
N ALA A 22 -0.49 -21.81 -21.20
CA ALA A 22 -1.38 -22.65 -20.40
C ALA A 22 -2.78 -22.77 -21.04
N LEU A 23 -3.33 -21.65 -21.56
CA LEU A 23 -4.62 -21.60 -22.24
C LEU A 23 -4.66 -22.38 -23.56
N GLU A 24 -3.58 -22.33 -24.36
CA GLU A 24 -3.52 -23.10 -25.61
C GLU A 24 -3.38 -24.61 -25.33
N ARG A 25 -2.62 -25.00 -24.28
CA ARG A 25 -2.50 -26.40 -23.83
C ARG A 25 -3.83 -26.94 -23.31
N SER A 26 -4.54 -26.13 -22.52
CA SER A 26 -5.91 -26.36 -22.04
C SER A 26 -6.87 -26.67 -23.18
N ARG A 27 -6.94 -25.78 -24.18
CA ARG A 27 -7.84 -25.92 -25.33
C ARG A 27 -7.57 -27.18 -26.14
N ARG A 28 -6.30 -27.58 -26.26
CA ARG A 28 -5.91 -28.82 -26.96
C ARG A 28 -6.29 -30.10 -26.22
N HIS A 29 -6.38 -30.06 -24.89
CA HIS A 29 -6.61 -31.25 -24.06
C HIS A 29 -8.01 -31.29 -23.41
N GLY A 30 -8.89 -30.32 -23.70
CA GLY A 30 -10.28 -30.33 -23.24
C GLY A 30 -10.48 -30.20 -21.71
N SER A 31 -9.42 -29.85 -20.97
CA SER A 31 -9.48 -29.68 -19.52
C SER A 31 -10.27 -28.41 -19.16
N PRO A 32 -11.10 -28.41 -18.10
CA PRO A 32 -11.93 -27.27 -17.65
C PRO A 32 -11.10 -26.13 -17.02
N LEU A 33 -9.88 -25.92 -17.50
CA LEU A 33 -8.94 -24.86 -17.11
C LEU A 33 -9.54 -23.45 -17.24
N ALA A 34 -10.56 -23.25 -18.06
CA ALA A 34 -11.31 -21.99 -18.11
C ALA A 34 -11.95 -21.65 -16.75
N ARG A 35 -12.51 -22.65 -16.05
CA ARG A 35 -13.11 -22.44 -14.73
C ARG A 35 -12.03 -22.17 -13.68
N THR A 36 -10.96 -22.96 -13.69
CA THR A 36 -9.84 -22.78 -12.76
C THR A 36 -9.15 -21.43 -12.95
N LEU A 37 -8.95 -20.97 -14.18
CA LEU A 37 -8.40 -19.65 -14.47
C LEU A 37 -9.34 -18.51 -14.06
N HIS A 38 -10.67 -18.72 -14.19
CA HIS A 38 -11.64 -17.74 -13.74
C HIS A 38 -11.62 -17.61 -12.21
N GLU A 39 -11.54 -18.74 -11.51
CA GLU A 39 -11.40 -18.81 -10.05
C GLU A 39 -10.07 -18.21 -9.58
N GLN A 40 -8.96 -18.46 -10.28
CA GLN A 40 -7.67 -17.83 -9.98
C GLN A 40 -7.65 -16.32 -10.26
N ALA A 41 -8.28 -15.88 -11.34
CA ALA A 41 -8.38 -14.45 -11.65
C ALA A 41 -9.26 -13.72 -10.63
N SER A 42 -10.33 -14.35 -10.12
CA SER A 42 -11.16 -13.76 -9.09
C SER A 42 -10.42 -13.70 -7.74
N SER A 43 -9.66 -14.75 -7.38
CA SER A 43 -8.84 -14.75 -6.16
C SER A 43 -7.76 -13.66 -6.20
N LEU A 44 -7.01 -13.55 -7.30
CA LEU A 44 -5.96 -12.53 -7.45
C LEU A 44 -6.50 -11.09 -7.32
N ARG A 45 -7.69 -10.81 -7.87
CA ARG A 45 -8.33 -9.49 -7.72
C ARG A 45 -8.77 -9.22 -6.28
N ALA A 46 -9.24 -10.25 -5.56
CA ALA A 46 -9.63 -10.12 -4.16
C ALA A 46 -8.41 -9.86 -3.27
N ASP A 47 -7.30 -10.57 -3.50
CA ASP A 47 -6.05 -10.39 -2.76
C ASP A 47 -5.43 -9.01 -3.02
N GLN A 48 -5.44 -8.53 -4.26
CA GLN A 48 -4.96 -7.19 -4.59
C GLN A 48 -5.75 -6.10 -3.84
N ARG A 49 -7.07 -6.25 -3.71
CA ARG A 49 -7.92 -5.32 -2.94
C ARG A 49 -7.58 -5.34 -1.45
N ARG A 50 -7.30 -6.53 -0.89
CA ARG A 50 -6.88 -6.68 0.51
C ARG A 50 -5.54 -5.99 0.77
N GLU A 51 -4.54 -6.19 -0.09
CA GLU A 51 -3.25 -5.53 0.07
C GLU A 51 -3.34 -4.00 0.06
N VAL A 52 -4.14 -3.42 -0.84
CA VAL A 52 -4.34 -1.96 -0.89
C VAL A 52 -4.99 -1.45 0.40
N THR A 53 -5.99 -2.18 0.90
CA THR A 53 -6.69 -1.84 2.15
C THR A 53 -5.75 -1.93 3.35
N GLU A 54 -4.93 -2.97 3.43
CA GLU A 54 -3.93 -3.12 4.50
C GLU A 54 -2.85 -2.03 4.44
N ARG A 55 -2.36 -1.68 3.24
CA ARG A 55 -1.41 -0.58 3.07
C ARG A 55 -2.01 0.75 3.54
N ALA A 56 -3.28 1.00 3.23
CA ALA A 56 -4.01 2.18 3.71
C ALA A 56 -4.21 2.15 5.23
N ALA A 57 -4.57 1.01 5.82
CA ALA A 57 -4.74 0.86 7.27
C ALA A 57 -3.44 1.12 8.04
N ARG A 58 -2.29 0.74 7.48
CA ARG A 58 -0.95 1.01 8.05
C ARG A 58 -0.54 2.48 8.00
N ALA A 59 -1.28 3.36 7.32
CA ALA A 59 -1.02 4.80 7.30
C ALA A 59 -1.58 5.52 8.55
N ALA A 60 -2.67 5.02 9.13
CA ALA A 60 -3.31 5.65 10.29
C ALA A 60 -2.38 5.77 11.53
N PRO A 61 -1.57 4.76 11.90
CA PRO A 61 -0.64 4.88 13.03
C PRO A 61 0.48 5.89 12.80
N LYS A 62 0.92 6.10 11.54
CA LYS A 62 1.98 7.07 11.21
C LYS A 62 1.53 8.51 11.44
N MET A 63 0.25 8.80 11.19
CA MET A 63 -0.33 10.12 11.44
C MET A 63 -0.39 10.42 12.94
N GLN A 64 -0.75 9.44 13.78
CA GLN A 64 -0.75 9.62 15.25
C GLN A 64 0.65 9.84 15.82
N LEU A 65 1.66 9.16 15.28
CA LEU A 65 3.04 9.37 15.70
C LEU A 65 3.52 10.80 15.41
N ALA A 66 3.18 11.35 14.24
CA ALA A 66 3.52 12.73 13.88
C ALA A 66 2.86 13.75 14.83
N VAL A 67 1.59 13.51 15.20
CA VAL A 67 0.86 14.38 16.16
C VAL A 67 1.50 14.30 17.55
N ALA A 68 1.80 13.10 18.05
CA ALA A 68 2.44 12.92 19.35
C ALA A 68 3.84 13.55 19.40
N LEU A 69 4.62 13.39 18.32
CA LEU A 69 5.97 13.94 18.20
C LEU A 69 5.96 15.47 18.10
N LEU A 70 4.87 16.10 17.66
CA LEU A 70 4.73 17.55 17.61
C LEU A 70 4.18 18.13 18.92
N LEU A 71 3.29 17.41 19.61
CA LEU A 71 2.65 17.87 20.85
C LEU A 71 3.65 17.95 22.01
N VAL A 72 4.50 16.94 22.17
CA VAL A 72 5.53 16.90 23.23
C VAL A 72 6.49 18.12 23.18
N PRO A 73 7.15 18.44 22.05
CA PRO A 73 8.02 19.61 21.99
C PRO A 73 7.24 20.93 22.12
N SER A 74 6.00 21.01 21.63
CA SER A 74 5.16 22.20 21.86
C SER A 74 4.92 22.46 23.34
N VAL A 75 4.56 21.42 24.11
CA VAL A 75 4.35 21.56 25.56
C VAL A 75 5.66 21.92 26.27
N LEU A 76 6.78 21.32 25.86
CA LEU A 76 8.10 21.67 26.39
C LEU A 76 8.43 23.15 26.18
N LEU A 77 8.15 23.69 24.99
CA LEU A 77 8.36 25.09 24.66
C LEU A 77 7.47 26.02 25.49
N ILE A 78 6.20 25.65 25.71
CA ILE A 78 5.28 26.42 26.56
C ILE A 78 5.81 26.48 27.99
N VAL A 79 6.24 25.35 28.55
CA VAL A 79 6.80 25.29 29.91
C VAL A 79 8.09 26.09 30.00
N ALA A 80 8.99 25.96 29.02
CA ALA A 80 10.23 26.72 28.97
C ALA A 80 9.95 28.24 28.91
N ALA A 81 9.00 28.67 28.08
CA ALA A 81 8.60 30.07 27.99
C ALA A 81 8.01 30.57 29.32
N ALA A 82 7.19 29.77 30.00
CA ALA A 82 6.65 30.11 31.31
C ALA A 82 7.75 30.25 32.38
N ILE A 83 8.74 29.37 32.37
CA ILE A 83 9.90 29.45 33.28
C ILE A 83 10.68 30.74 33.02
N VAL A 84 10.97 31.06 31.76
CA VAL A 84 11.69 32.29 31.39
C VAL A 84 10.91 33.53 31.80
N ALA A 85 9.61 33.59 31.49
CA ALA A 85 8.75 34.70 31.85
C ALA A 85 8.67 34.90 33.38
N TYR A 86 8.54 33.81 34.14
CA TYR A 86 8.52 33.85 35.59
C TYR A 86 9.89 34.25 36.18
N SER A 87 10.99 33.73 35.63
CA SER A 87 12.34 34.13 36.05
C SER A 87 12.63 35.61 35.77
N GLY A 88 12.13 36.15 34.65
CA GLY A 88 12.21 37.57 34.35
C GLY A 88 11.37 38.42 35.30
N SER A 89 10.26 37.88 35.81
CA SER A 89 9.43 38.54 36.83
C SER A 89 10.03 38.51 38.24
N LEU A 90 10.98 37.62 38.52
CA LEU A 90 11.79 37.58 39.76
C LEU A 90 13.09 38.41 39.65
N LEU A 91 13.53 38.74 38.43
CA LEU A 91 14.69 39.58 38.12
C LEU A 91 14.38 40.99 37.54
N PRO A 92 13.26 41.70 37.84
CA PRO A 92 13.04 43.07 37.35
C PRO A 92 13.83 44.12 38.16
N GLY A 93 14.94 43.73 38.78
CA GLY A 93 15.69 44.57 39.72
C GLY A 93 17.09 44.06 40.03
N PHE A 94 17.92 43.92 38.99
CA PHE A 94 19.36 44.17 39.05
C PHE A 94 19.79 44.86 37.75
#